data_AF-A0A3Q9IHM5-F1
#
_entry.id   AF-A0A3Q9IHM5-F1
#
_cell.length_a   1.000
_cell.length_b   1.000
_cell.length_c   1.000
_cell.angle_alpha   90.00
_cell.angle_beta   90.00
_cell.angle_gamma   90.00
#
_symmetry.space_group_name_H-M   'P 1'
#
loop_
_entity.id
_entity.type
_entity.pdbx_description
1 polymer ?
#
loop_
_entity_poly.entity_id
_entity_poly.type
_entity_poly.pdbx_seq_one_letter_code
_entity_poly.pdbx_strand_id
1 'polypeptide(L)'
;MPTMTSMSNMPNMPHKHHMPQSIIVHPVDQCVVECLMSLKGKVVILETTRGRLDGCIIDVKQDHVVLEERHMKFIVRICEIVWIMPEY
;
A
#
# COMPACT_ATOMS: atom_id res chain seq x y z
N MET A 1 48.35 46.56 16.21
CA MET A 1 47.50 45.79 17.15
C MET A 1 46.20 46.58 17.38
N PRO A 2 45.12 46.28 16.64
CA PRO A 2 43.80 46.81 16.94
C PRO A 2 43.05 45.92 17.94
N THR A 3 42.22 46.56 18.75
CA THR A 3 41.46 46.07 19.90
C THR A 3 40.44 44.99 19.55
N MET A 4 40.42 43.92 20.36
CA MET A 4 39.37 42.90 20.37
C MET A 4 38.09 43.46 20.99
N THR A 5 37.24 44.05 20.16
CA THR A 5 35.93 44.55 20.59
C THR A 5 34.84 43.57 20.16
N SER A 6 34.29 42.87 21.15
CA SER A 6 32.89 42.43 21.24
C SER A 6 32.29 41.62 20.07
N MET A 7 32.40 40.29 20.16
CA MET A 7 31.50 39.34 19.46
C MET A 7 30.29 38.94 20.33
N SER A 8 29.90 39.74 21.31
CA SER A 8 28.73 39.46 22.14
C SER A 8 27.53 40.23 21.61
N ASN A 9 26.84 39.66 20.62
CA ASN A 9 25.39 39.80 20.39
C ASN A 9 24.99 39.11 19.08
N MET A 10 24.98 37.78 19.07
CA MET A 10 24.16 37.04 18.12
C MET A 10 22.80 36.78 18.78
N PRO A 11 21.67 37.27 18.21
CA PRO A 11 20.36 36.98 18.74
C PRO A 11 20.12 35.46 18.67
N ASN A 12 19.65 34.89 19.78
CA ASN A 12 19.30 33.48 19.89
C ASN A 12 18.19 33.19 18.86
N MET A 13 18.54 32.57 17.73
CA MET A 13 17.54 32.20 16.73
C MET A 13 16.66 31.11 17.33
N PRO A 14 15.32 31.25 17.29
CA PRO A 14 14.45 30.21 17.74
C PRO A 14 14.69 28.98 16.86
N HIS A 15 15.18 27.89 17.45
CA HIS A 15 15.16 26.59 16.81
C HIS A 15 13.70 26.28 16.47
N LYS A 16 13.33 26.42 15.20
CA LYS A 16 12.03 25.98 14.70
C LYS A 16 11.95 24.48 14.96
N HIS A 17 11.29 24.10 16.06
CA HIS A 17 10.87 22.73 16.29
C HIS A 17 10.03 22.33 15.07
N HIS A 18 10.61 21.54 14.17
CA HIS A 18 9.86 20.90 13.10
C HIS A 18 8.88 19.96 13.78
N MET A 19 7.62 20.38 13.88
CA MET A 19 6.55 19.46 14.24
C MET A 19 6.53 18.36 13.17
N PRO A 20 6.49 17.08 13.56
CA PRO A 20 6.36 15.99 12.60
C PRO A 20 5.09 16.25 11.78
N GLN A 21 5.24 16.43 10.46
CA GLN A 21 4.07 16.48 9.58
C GLN A 21 3.52 15.07 9.45
N SER A 22 2.24 14.89 9.72
CA SER A 22 1.57 13.63 9.46
C SER A 22 1.54 13.38 7.95
N ILE A 23 2.24 12.35 7.49
CA ILE A 23 2.17 11.87 6.11
C ILE A 23 1.04 10.85 6.05
N ILE A 24 0.05 11.10 5.21
CA ILE A 24 -0.96 10.09 4.87
C ILE A 24 -0.33 9.15 3.85
N VAL A 25 -0.18 7.87 4.24
CA VAL A 25 0.26 6.81 3.32
C VAL A 25 -0.93 5.97 2.93
N HIS A 26 -1.04 5.66 1.64
CA HIS A 26 -1.99 4.69 1.13
C HIS A 26 -1.21 3.41 0.81
N PRO A 27 -1.16 2.43 1.71
CA PRO A 27 -0.42 1.19 1.48
C PRO A 27 -1.09 0.28 0.43
N VAL A 28 -2.24 0.70 -0.09
CA VAL A 28 -3.05 -0.04 -1.07
C VAL A 28 -2.93 0.65 -2.41
N ASP A 29 -2.55 -0.12 -3.42
CA ASP A 29 -2.63 0.30 -4.81
C ASP A 29 -4.09 0.22 -5.29
N GLN A 30 -4.70 1.39 -5.43
CA GLN A 30 -6.09 1.52 -5.85
C GLN A 30 -6.35 0.93 -7.24
N CYS A 31 -5.37 1.01 -8.16
CA CYS A 31 -5.51 0.46 -9.52
C CYS A 31 -5.64 -1.07 -9.47
N VAL A 32 -4.96 -1.74 -8.55
CA VAL A 32 -5.06 -3.20 -8.37
C VAL A 32 -6.42 -3.59 -7.81
N VAL A 33 -6.95 -2.83 -6.84
CA VAL A 33 -8.30 -3.04 -6.30
C VAL A 33 -9.35 -2.90 -7.41
N GLU A 34 -9.25 -1.85 -8.23
CA GLU A 34 -10.15 -1.60 -9.36
C GLU A 34 -10.06 -2.69 -10.42
N CYS A 35 -8.85 -3.17 -10.72
CA CYS A 35 -8.63 -4.32 -11.60
C CYS A 35 -9.37 -5.57 -11.08
N LEU A 36 -9.18 -5.94 -9.82
CA LEU A 36 -9.85 -7.09 -9.20
C LEU A 36 -11.37 -6.91 -9.16
N MET A 37 -11.87 -5.70 -8.88
CA MET A 37 -13.30 -5.39 -8.93
C MET A 37 -13.89 -5.62 -10.33
N SER A 38 -13.17 -5.26 -11.39
CA SER A 38 -13.60 -5.50 -12.78
C SER A 38 -13.66 -6.99 -13.18
N LEU A 39 -13.01 -7.85 -12.39
CA LEU A 39 -12.95 -9.29 -12.57
C LEU A 39 -13.91 -10.05 -11.64
N LYS A 40 -14.72 -9.35 -10.84
CA LYS A 40 -15.70 -9.97 -9.95
C LYS A 40 -16.69 -10.85 -10.75
N GLY A 41 -16.91 -12.07 -10.28
CA GLY A 41 -17.71 -13.10 -10.94
C GLY A 41 -16.98 -13.90 -12.02
N LYS A 42 -15.70 -13.60 -12.30
CA LYS A 42 -14.86 -14.34 -13.25
C LYS A 42 -13.91 -15.27 -12.52
N VAL A 43 -13.54 -16.35 -13.20
CA VAL A 43 -12.45 -17.23 -12.76
C VAL A 43 -11.13 -16.56 -13.10
N VAL A 44 -10.22 -16.57 -12.14
CA VAL A 44 -8.88 -16.01 -12.28
C VAL A 44 -7.86 -16.97 -11.68
N ILE A 45 -6.63 -16.81 -12.10
CA ILE A 45 -5.46 -17.39 -11.45
C ILE A 45 -4.70 -16.25 -10.78
N LEU A 46 -4.55 -16.34 -9.46
CA LEU A 46 -3.68 -15.47 -8.67
C LEU A 46 -2.37 -16.19 -8.38
N GLU A 47 -1.27 -15.65 -8.86
CA GLU A 47 0.04 -16.06 -8.35
C GLU A 47 0.35 -15.24 -7.11
N THR A 48 0.50 -15.90 -5.97
CA THR A 48 0.85 -15.24 -4.71
C THR A 48 2.31 -15.49 -4.35
N THR A 49 2.85 -14.76 -3.39
CA THR A 49 4.18 -15.03 -2.79
C THR A 49 4.33 -16.44 -2.23
N ARG A 50 3.22 -17.17 -2.02
CA ARG A 50 3.18 -18.53 -1.46
C ARG A 50 2.70 -19.58 -2.46
N GLY A 51 2.52 -19.20 -3.73
CA GLY A 51 2.10 -20.07 -4.83
C GLY A 51 0.77 -19.68 -5.47
N ARG A 52 0.34 -20.53 -6.41
CA ARG A 52 -0.84 -20.34 -7.26
C ARG A 52 -2.15 -20.64 -6.54
N LEU A 53 -3.15 -19.78 -6.77
CA LEU A 53 -4.55 -19.98 -6.41
C LEU A 53 -5.42 -19.78 -7.64
N ASP A 54 -6.33 -20.72 -7.91
CA ASP A 54 -7.35 -20.63 -8.94
C ASP A 54 -8.74 -20.58 -8.31
N GLY A 55 -9.63 -19.73 -8.85
CA GLY A 55 -11.00 -19.63 -8.35
C GLY A 55 -11.76 -18.42 -8.89
N CYS A 56 -13.05 -18.38 -8.56
CA CYS A 56 -13.92 -17.26 -8.92
C CYS A 56 -13.78 -16.12 -7.91
N ILE A 57 -13.61 -14.87 -8.39
CA ILE A 57 -13.64 -13.70 -7.50
C ILE A 57 -15.09 -13.45 -7.07
N ILE A 58 -15.40 -13.73 -5.80
CA ILE A 58 -16.75 -13.52 -5.25
C ILE A 58 -16.88 -12.19 -4.50
N ASP A 59 -15.79 -11.61 -4.02
CA ASP A 59 -15.78 -10.27 -3.43
C ASP A 59 -14.38 -9.64 -3.44
N VAL A 60 -14.32 -8.31 -3.36
CA VAL A 60 -13.07 -7.54 -3.28
C VAL A 60 -13.24 -6.48 -2.21
N LYS A 61 -12.26 -6.39 -1.31
CA LYS A 61 -12.12 -5.35 -0.30
C LYS A 61 -10.88 -4.51 -0.62
N GLN A 62 -10.68 -3.45 0.15
CA GLN A 62 -9.57 -2.53 -0.09
C GLN A 62 -8.20 -3.23 -0.01
N ASP A 63 -8.01 -4.21 0.86
CA ASP A 63 -6.73 -4.89 1.06
C ASP A 63 -6.77 -6.40 0.82
N HIS A 64 -7.94 -6.94 0.45
CA HIS A 64 -8.14 -8.38 0.22
C HIS A 64 -9.04 -8.67 -0.98
N VAL A 65 -8.84 -9.82 -1.59
CA VAL A 65 -9.77 -10.44 -2.54
C VAL A 65 -10.27 -11.76 -1.98
N VAL A 66 -11.54 -12.07 -2.24
CA VAL A 66 -12.16 -13.34 -1.85
C VAL A 66 -12.33 -14.19 -3.09
N LEU A 67 -11.63 -15.32 -3.14
CA LEU A 67 -11.80 -16.36 -4.15
C LEU A 67 -12.69 -17.48 -3.61
N GLU A 68 -13.45 -18.10 -4.50
CA GLU A 68 -14.17 -19.35 -4.22
C GLU A 68 -13.79 -20.43 -5.24
N GLU A 69 -13.40 -21.59 -4.73
CA GLU A 69 -13.14 -22.81 -5.52
C GLU A 69 -13.77 -24.00 -4.79
N ARG A 70 -14.60 -24.80 -5.47
CA ARG A 70 -15.23 -26.01 -4.90
C ARG A 70 -15.91 -25.79 -3.52
N HIS A 71 -16.61 -24.66 -3.38
CA HIS A 71 -17.26 -24.22 -2.13
C HIS A 71 -16.32 -23.85 -0.97
N MET A 72 -15.00 -23.83 -1.20
CA MET A 72 -14.01 -23.31 -0.28
C MET A 72 -13.69 -21.86 -0.60
N LYS A 73 -13.61 -21.01 0.42
CA LYS A 73 -13.31 -19.59 0.29
C LYS A 73 -11.89 -19.30 0.72
N PHE A 74 -11.17 -18.54 -0.10
CA PHE A 74 -9.84 -18.04 0.21
C PHE A 74 -9.89 -16.53 0.32
N ILE A 75 -9.38 -15.98 1.42
CA ILE A 75 -9.23 -14.54 1.61
C ILE A 75 -7.76 -14.22 1.42
N VAL A 76 -7.43 -13.59 0.29
CA VAL A 76 -6.07 -13.34 -0.14
C VAL A 76 -5.77 -11.87 0.04
N ARG A 77 -4.68 -11.55 0.75
CA ARG A 77 -4.15 -10.18 0.86
C ARG A 77 -3.69 -9.70 -0.51
N ILE A 78 -4.16 -8.53 -0.94
CA ILE A 78 -3.77 -7.94 -2.23
C ILE A 78 -2.25 -7.72 -2.30
N CYS A 79 -1.62 -7.35 -1.18
CA CYS A 79 -0.17 -7.15 -1.11
C CYS A 79 0.66 -8.42 -1.33
N GLU A 80 0.06 -9.61 -1.25
CA GLU A 80 0.75 -10.88 -1.48
C GLU A 80 0.57 -11.38 -2.93
N ILE A 81 -0.20 -10.67 -3.76
CA ILE A 81 -0.45 -11.04 -5.16
C ILE A 81 0.71 -10.52 -6.02
N VAL A 82 1.32 -11.43 -6.77
CA VAL A 82 2.40 -11.14 -7.72
C VAL A 82 1.84 -10.97 -9.13
N TRP A 83 0.89 -11.81 -9.56
CA TRP A 83 0.24 -11.74 -10.87
C TRP A 83 -1.25 -12.06 -10.79
N ILE A 84 -2.04 -11.40 -11.65
CA ILE A 84 -3.47 -11.67 -11.84
C ILE A 84 -3.65 -12.10 -13.31
N MET A 85 -4.10 -13.33 -13.53
CA MET A 85 -4.38 -13.86 -14.87
C MET A 85 -5.88 -14.17 -14.98
N PRO A 86 -6.66 -13.36 -15.72
CA PRO A 86 -8.05 -13.68 -16.03
C PRO A 86 -8.13 -14.93 -16.90
N GLU A 87 -9.08 -15.83 -16.62
CA GLU A 87 -9.41 -16.91 -17.55
C GLU A 87 -10.24 -16.34 -18.72
N TYR A 88 -9.96 -16.79 -19.94
CA TYR A 88 -10.50 -16.24 -21.20
C TYR A 88 -12.02 -16.39 -21.34
#